data_AF-A0A699TYU3-F1
#
_entry.id   AF-A0A699TYU3-F1
#
_cell.length_a   1.000
_cell.length_b   1.000
_cell.length_c   1.000
_cell.angle_alpha   90.00
_cell.angle_beta   90.00
_cell.angle_gamma   90.00
#
_symmetry.space_group_name_H-M   'P 1'
#
loop_
_entity.id
_entity.type
_entity.pdbx_description
1 polymer ?
#
loop_
_entity_poly.entity_id
_entity_poly.type
_entity_poly.pdbx_seq_one_letter_code
_entity_poly.pdbx_strand_id
1 'polypeptide(L)'
;NFQWTPEAEEAFKEMNQSIAELPMLMAPKENEELIIYLAAAKEAISAVLMTERDGKQVPIYVVSRALQGPEINYTPMEKLIPALASARYKVDADGLRVSPDKVKAVL
;
A
#
# COMPACT_ATOMS: atom_id res chain seq x y z
N ASN A 1 -16.89 9.71 -21.87
CA ASN A 1 -17.57 10.47 -20.79
C ASN A 1 -17.82 9.47 -19.67
N PHE A 2 -17.20 9.66 -18.50
CA PHE A 2 -17.43 8.78 -17.37
C PHE A 2 -18.76 9.15 -16.71
N GLN A 3 -19.61 8.17 -16.40
CA GLN A 3 -20.87 8.39 -15.71
C GLN A 3 -20.78 7.82 -14.31
N TRP A 4 -21.02 8.66 -13.32
CA TRP A 4 -21.13 8.25 -11.92
C TRP A 4 -22.46 7.54 -11.73
N THR A 5 -22.43 6.21 -11.64
CA THR A 5 -23.64 5.40 -11.49
C THR A 5 -23.94 5.17 -10.00
N PRO A 6 -25.17 4.75 -9.64
CA PRO A 6 -25.49 4.36 -8.27
C PRO A 6 -24.55 3.28 -7.73
N GLU A 7 -24.13 2.33 -8.55
CA GLU A 7 -23.19 1.27 -8.18
C GLU A 7 -21.79 1.83 -7.88
N ALA A 8 -21.34 2.84 -8.63
CA ALA A 8 -20.07 3.52 -8.37
C ALA A 8 -20.11 4.31 -7.04
N GLU A 9 -21.24 4.94 -6.73
CA GLU A 9 -21.47 5.63 -5.46
C GLU A 9 -21.45 4.64 -4.27
N GLU A 10 -22.09 3.49 -4.42
CA GLU A 10 -22.14 2.45 -3.40
C GLU A 10 -20.75 1.85 -3.15
N ALA A 11 -20.03 1.46 -4.20
CA ALA A 11 -18.65 0.98 -4.10
C ALA A 11 -17.71 2.01 -3.45
N PHE A 12 -17.89 3.30 -3.76
CA PHE A 12 -17.10 4.36 -3.13
C PHE A 12 -17.41 4.51 -1.63
N LYS A 13 -18.67 4.36 -1.21
CA LYS A 13 -19.06 4.37 0.20
C LYS A 13 -18.50 3.18 0.96
N GLU A 14 -18.60 1.98 0.39
CA GLU A 14 -18.01 0.75 0.98
C GLU A 14 -16.50 0.90 1.13
N MET A 15 -15.82 1.46 0.13
CA MET A 15 -14.40 1.75 0.20
C MET A 15 -14.09 2.74 1.33
N ASN A 16 -14.85 3.83 1.45
CA ASN A 16 -14.64 4.82 2.52
C ASN A 16 -14.90 4.25 3.91
N GLN A 17 -15.93 3.40 4.08
CA GLN A 17 -16.19 2.71 5.34
C GLN A 17 -15.05 1.77 5.70
N SER A 18 -14.59 0.97 4.73
CA SER A 18 -13.45 0.07 4.91
C SER A 18 -12.20 0.85 5.32
N ILE A 19 -11.94 2.02 4.69
CA ILE A 19 -10.83 2.90 5.06
C ILE A 19 -11.00 3.49 6.46
N ALA A 20 -12.21 3.86 6.86
CA ALA A 20 -12.49 4.40 8.19
C ALA A 20 -12.30 3.34 9.30
N GLU A 21 -12.48 2.06 8.98
CA GLU A 21 -12.23 0.92 9.88
C GLU A 21 -10.76 0.49 9.90
N LEU A 22 -9.94 0.93 8.93
CA LEU A 22 -8.51 0.65 8.97
C LEU A 22 -7.88 1.26 10.22
N PRO A 23 -6.87 0.60 10.81
CA PRO A 23 -6.16 1.15 11.95
C PRO A 23 -5.61 2.53 11.56
N MET A 24 -5.80 3.52 12.44
CA MET A 24 -5.31 4.87 12.22
C MET A 24 -3.80 4.80 11.91
N LEU A 25 -3.38 5.47 10.83
CA LEU A 25 -1.97 5.55 10.48
C LEU A 25 -1.20 6.17 11.64
N MET A 26 -0.17 5.47 12.09
CA MET A 26 0.66 5.91 13.20
C MET A 26 1.93 6.57 12.65
N ALA A 27 2.36 7.65 13.30
CA ALA A 27 3.66 8.23 13.00
C ALA A 27 4.78 7.19 13.26
N PRO A 28 5.81 7.14 12.39
CA PRO A 28 6.97 6.29 12.61
C PRO A 28 7.75 6.75 13.85
N LYS A 29 8.38 5.80 14.54
CA LYS A 29 9.37 6.09 15.60
C LYS A 29 10.78 6.03 15.02
N GLU A 30 11.71 6.70 15.69
CA GLU A 30 13.12 6.67 15.29
C GLU A 30 13.68 5.24 15.35
N ASN A 31 14.44 4.85 14.32
CA ASN A 31 15.03 3.51 14.17
C ASN A 31 14.02 2.35 14.20
N GLU A 32 12.75 2.63 13.93
CA GLU A 32 11.72 1.59 13.93
C GLU A 32 11.88 0.66 12.72
N GLU A 33 11.79 -0.63 12.99
CA GLU A 33 11.89 -1.66 11.97
C GLU A 33 10.54 -1.80 11.26
N LEU A 34 10.55 -1.68 9.93
CA LEU A 34 9.36 -1.77 9.11
C LEU A 34 9.29 -3.07 8.31
N ILE A 35 8.07 -3.56 8.15
CA ILE A 35 7.67 -4.66 7.27
C ILE A 35 6.95 -4.06 6.07
N ILE A 36 7.32 -4.47 4.87
CA ILE A 36 6.63 -4.05 3.64
C ILE A 36 5.65 -5.14 3.22
N TYR A 37 4.39 -4.78 3.05
CA TYR A 37 3.39 -5.58 2.35
C TYR A 37 3.15 -4.98 0.98
N LEU A 38 3.30 -5.78 -0.07
CA LEU A 38 3.03 -5.39 -1.45
C LEU A 38 1.79 -6.12 -1.95
N ALA A 39 0.95 -5.43 -2.72
CA ALA A 39 -0.16 -6.04 -3.43
C ALA A 39 -0.21 -5.56 -4.88
N ALA A 40 -0.58 -6.48 -5.77
CA ALA A 40 -0.80 -6.21 -7.18
C ALA A 40 -2.20 -6.70 -7.59
N ALA A 41 -3.00 -5.80 -8.14
CA ALA A 41 -4.26 -6.13 -8.80
C ALA A 41 -4.10 -5.95 -10.32
N LYS A 42 -5.16 -6.24 -11.06
CA LYS A 42 -5.16 -6.07 -12.52
C LYS A 42 -4.77 -4.64 -12.93
N GLU A 43 -5.34 -3.64 -12.27
CA GLU A 43 -5.23 -2.23 -12.68
C GLU A 43 -4.71 -1.33 -11.54
N ALA A 44 -4.22 -1.91 -10.46
CA ALA A 44 -3.72 -1.16 -9.30
C ALA A 44 -2.59 -1.90 -8.59
N ILE A 45 -1.78 -1.14 -7.88
CA ILE A 45 -0.76 -1.65 -6.96
C ILE A 45 -0.87 -0.91 -5.63
N SER A 46 -0.48 -1.58 -4.55
CA SER A 46 -0.34 -0.92 -3.26
C SER A 46 0.84 -1.46 -2.47
N ALA A 47 1.38 -0.62 -1.60
CA ALA A 47 2.31 -1.03 -0.57
C ALA A 47 1.88 -0.48 0.79
N VAL A 48 2.02 -1.30 1.82
CA VAL A 48 1.77 -0.92 3.22
C VAL A 48 3.03 -1.13 4.03
N LEU A 49 3.48 -0.08 4.71
CA LEU A 49 4.55 -0.13 5.68
C LEU A 49 3.92 -0.36 7.05
N MET A 50 4.20 -1.51 7.64
CA MET A 50 3.74 -1.91 8.96
C MET A 50 4.93 -1.95 9.92
N THR A 51 4.67 -1.78 11.20
CA THR A 51 5.63 -2.12 12.26
C THR A 51 4.94 -2.93 13.35
N GLU A 52 5.70 -3.56 14.22
CA GLU A 52 5.16 -4.32 15.36
C GLU A 52 5.36 -3.53 16.65
N ARG A 53 4.25 -3.11 17.26
CA ARG A 53 4.21 -2.45 18.57
C ARG A 53 3.35 -3.27 19.51
N ASP A 54 3.90 -3.63 20.67
CA ASP A 54 3.19 -4.39 21.71
C ASP A 54 2.52 -5.68 21.19
N GLY A 55 3.22 -6.37 20.26
CA GLY A 55 2.73 -7.60 19.63
C GLY A 55 1.63 -7.41 18.58
N LYS A 56 1.35 -6.17 18.16
CA LYS A 56 0.37 -5.84 17.13
C LYS A 56 1.03 -5.18 15.92
N GLN A 57 0.60 -5.56 14.72
CA GLN A 57 0.99 -4.85 13.51
C GLN A 57 0.20 -3.55 13.40
N VAL A 58 0.92 -2.44 13.30
CA VAL A 58 0.33 -1.11 13.13
C VAL A 58 0.82 -0.50 11.81
N PRO A 59 -0.08 0.10 11.02
CA PRO A 59 0.29 0.73 9.76
C PRO A 59 0.95 2.08 10.02
N ILE A 60 2.08 2.30 9.37
CA ILE A 60 2.82 3.56 9.34
C ILE A 60 2.49 4.31 8.06
N TYR A 61 2.53 3.63 6.91
CA TYR A 61 2.17 4.21 5.62
C TYR A 61 1.37 3.25 4.76
N VAL A 62 0.47 3.81 3.97
CA VAL A 62 -0.19 3.13 2.85
C VAL A 62 0.06 3.98 1.61
N VAL A 63 0.55 3.35 0.55
CA VAL A 63 0.64 3.95 -0.78
C VAL A 63 -0.11 3.05 -1.75
N SER A 64 -1.01 3.62 -2.54
CA SER A 64 -1.75 2.91 -3.59
C SER A 64 -1.77 3.76 -4.84
N ARG A 65 -1.70 3.10 -6.00
CA ARG A 65 -1.66 3.76 -7.30
C ARG A 65 -2.39 2.92 -8.34
N ALA A 66 -3.26 3.56 -9.12
CA ALA A 66 -3.81 2.96 -10.33
C ALA A 66 -2.72 2.88 -11.42
N LEU A 67 -2.60 1.72 -12.07
CA LEU A 67 -1.68 1.51 -13.17
C LEU A 67 -2.20 2.18 -14.44
N GLN A 68 -1.29 2.68 -15.27
CA GLN A 68 -1.64 3.41 -16.49
C GLN A 68 -0.80 2.93 -17.67
N GLY A 69 -1.38 2.99 -18.86
CA GLY A 69 -0.68 2.66 -20.11
C GLY A 69 -0.08 1.24 -20.09
N PRO A 70 1.21 1.07 -20.41
CA PRO A 70 1.85 -0.24 -20.46
C PRO A 70 1.89 -0.97 -19.11
N GLU A 71 1.87 -0.26 -17.97
CA GLU A 71 1.98 -0.88 -16.64
C GLU A 71 0.81 -1.82 -16.34
N ILE A 72 -0.36 -1.60 -16.95
CA ILE A 72 -1.55 -2.46 -16.78
C ILE A 72 -1.26 -3.89 -17.28
N ASN A 73 -0.42 -4.01 -18.31
CA ASN A 73 -0.09 -5.28 -18.97
C ASN A 73 1.06 -6.03 -18.30
N TYR A 74 1.68 -5.45 -17.27
CA TYR A 74 2.68 -6.15 -16.48
C TYR A 74 2.10 -7.41 -15.82
N THR A 75 2.92 -8.44 -15.72
CA THR A 75 2.59 -9.60 -14.89
C THR A 75 2.41 -9.17 -13.43
N PRO A 76 1.67 -9.94 -12.61
CA PRO A 76 1.52 -9.63 -11.18
C PRO A 76 2.87 -9.41 -10.48
N MET A 77 3.89 -10.19 -10.84
CA MET A 77 5.24 -10.06 -10.28
C MET A 77 5.93 -8.76 -10.72
N GLU A 78 5.87 -8.38 -11.99
CA GLU A 78 6.44 -7.12 -12.49
C GLU A 78 5.76 -5.90 -11.85
N LYS A 79 4.45 -5.99 -11.54
CA LYS A 79 3.71 -4.95 -10.82
C LYS A 79 4.20 -4.72 -9.40
N LEU A 80 4.84 -5.71 -8.76
CA LEU A 80 5.42 -5.54 -7.44
C LEU A 80 6.64 -4.61 -7.44
N ILE A 81 7.35 -4.48 -8.56
CA ILE A 81 8.53 -3.61 -8.69
C ILE A 81 8.17 -2.13 -8.45
N PRO A 82 7.20 -1.53 -9.19
CA PRO A 82 6.79 -0.15 -8.93
C PRO A 82 6.10 0.02 -7.55
N ALA A 83 5.45 -1.03 -7.02
CA ALA A 83 4.88 -0.99 -5.68
C ALA A 83 5.99 -0.85 -4.62
N LEU A 84 7.04 -1.66 -4.74
CA LEU A 84 8.21 -1.62 -3.88
C LEU A 84 8.96 -0.29 -4.03
N ALA A 85 9.13 0.21 -5.25
CA ALA A 85 9.77 1.51 -5.49
C ALA A 85 9.01 2.66 -4.80
N SER A 86 7.67 2.62 -4.84
CA SER A 86 6.82 3.60 -4.15
C SER A 86 6.98 3.54 -2.64
N ALA A 87 7.07 2.33 -2.06
CA ALA A 87 7.33 2.16 -0.64
C ALA A 87 8.73 2.65 -0.24
N ARG A 88 9.76 2.30 -1.02
CA ARG A 88 11.14 2.73 -0.79
C ARG A 88 11.27 4.25 -0.78
N TYR A 89 10.61 4.94 -1.71
CA TYR A 89 10.60 6.40 -1.73
C TYR A 89 10.09 7.01 -0.40
N LYS A 90 9.06 6.42 0.22
CA LYS A 90 8.56 6.86 1.53
C LYS A 90 9.53 6.59 2.65
N VAL A 91 10.15 5.41 2.65
CA VAL A 91 11.17 5.02 3.63
C VAL A 91 12.34 6.01 3.61
N ASP A 92 12.85 6.33 2.42
CA ASP A 92 14.01 7.19 2.26
C ASP A 92 13.68 8.66 2.61
N ALA A 93 12.49 9.14 2.23
CA ALA A 93 12.06 10.51 2.54
C ALA A 93 11.98 10.80 4.05
N ASP A 94 11.63 9.78 4.85
CA ASP A 94 11.43 9.91 6.29
C ASP A 94 12.58 9.30 7.12
N GLY A 95 13.66 8.87 6.48
CA GLY A 95 14.85 8.31 7.16
C GLY A 95 14.59 6.98 7.88
N LEU A 96 13.63 6.19 7.40
CA LEU A 96 13.19 4.96 8.04
C LEU A 96 14.05 3.77 7.60
N ARG A 97 13.97 2.66 8.35
CA ARG A 97 14.69 1.43 8.04
C ARG A 97 13.72 0.29 7.78
N VAL A 98 13.95 -0.39 6.67
CA VAL A 98 13.24 -1.63 6.31
C VAL A 98 14.21 -2.78 6.43
N SER A 99 13.76 -3.84 7.08
CA SER A 99 14.53 -5.08 7.11
C SER A 99 14.47 -5.78 5.76
N PRO A 100 15.63 -6.13 5.14
CA PRO A 100 15.67 -6.74 3.82
C PRO A 100 14.82 -8.01 3.70
N ASP A 101 14.73 -8.76 4.79
CA ASP A 101 14.06 -10.06 4.84
C ASP A 101 12.56 -9.96 5.19
N LYS A 102 12.05 -8.75 5.45
CA LYS A 102 10.66 -8.51 5.87
C LYS A 102 9.84 -7.84 4.77
N VAL A 103 9.96 -8.35 3.54
CA VAL A 103 9.09 -7.99 2.42
C VAL A 103 8.11 -9.14 2.16
N LYS A 104 6.82 -8.85 2.23
CA LYS A 104 5.74 -9.79 1.98
C LYS A 104 4.94 -9.31 0.78
N ALA A 105 4.61 -10.23 -0.13
CA ALA A 105 3.81 -9.93 -1.30
C ALA A 105 2.53 -10.76 -1.30
N VAL A 106 1.42 -10.13 -1.69
CA VAL A 106 0.16 -10.78 -2.03
C VAL A 106 -0.10 -10.49 -3.51
N LEU A 107 -0.17 -11.55 -4.31
CA LEU A 107 -0.38 -11.49 -5.76
C LEU A 107 -1.85 -11.73 -6.10
#